data_AF-A0A955SF45-F1
#
_entry.id   AF-A0A955SF45-F1
#
_cell.length_a   1.000
_cell.length_b   1.000
_cell.length_c   1.000
_cell.angle_alpha   90.00
_cell.angle_beta   90.00
_cell.angle_gamma   90.00
#
_symmetry.space_group_name_H-M   'P 1'
#
loop_
_entity.id
_entity.type
_entity.pdbx_description
1 polymer ?
#
loop_
_entity_poly.entity_id
_entity_poly.type
_entity_poly.pdbx_seq_one_letter_code
_entity_poly.pdbx_strand_id
1 'polypeptide(L)'
;LVPIGDPACEAIENHLTEHTDPKQDAPLFVNRSGDRLTTRSVQRLCRKMGLQLGIGKVTPHTLRHSFATHLLEGGADLRSIQEMLGHESLKTTQKYTHVTFRRLQEAYNASHPLARDDS
;
A
#
# COMPACT_ATOMS: atom_id res chain seq x y z
N LEU A 1 2.00 3.97 -11.49
CA LEU A 1 2.58 2.75 -10.87
C LEU A 1 2.76 3.04 -9.39
N VAL A 2 2.47 2.10 -8.49
CA VAL A 2 2.60 2.29 -7.04
C VAL A 2 3.72 1.39 -6.54
N PRO A 3 4.73 1.91 -5.81
CA PRO A 3 5.78 1.08 -5.23
C PRO A 3 5.18 0.13 -4.19
N ILE A 4 5.59 -1.14 -4.25
CA ILE A 4 5.23 -2.17 -3.28
C ILE A 4 6.47 -2.50 -2.45
N GLY A 5 6.32 -2.67 -1.14
CA GLY A 5 7.42 -3.01 -0.25
C GLY A 5 7.75 -4.50 -0.28
N ASP A 6 8.97 -4.86 0.13
CA ASP A 6 9.48 -6.23 0.10
C ASP A 6 8.53 -7.27 0.74
N PRO A 7 7.87 -7.01 1.90
CA PRO A 7 6.94 -7.97 2.49
C PRO A 7 5.72 -8.24 1.61
N ALA A 8 5.29 -7.26 0.81
CA ALA A 8 4.19 -7.43 -0.13
C ALA A 8 4.64 -8.20 -1.37
N CYS A 9 5.86 -7.96 -1.86
CA CYS A 9 6.46 -8.74 -2.95
C CYS A 9 6.54 -10.22 -2.55
N GLU A 10 7.14 -10.53 -1.40
CA GLU A 10 7.27 -11.88 -0.87
C GLU A 10 5.90 -12.57 -0.72
N ALA A 11 4.90 -11.86 -0.17
CA ALA A 11 3.55 -12.41 -0.04
C ALA A 11 2.89 -12.71 -1.40
N ILE A 12 3.12 -11.87 -2.41
CA ILE A 12 2.60 -12.09 -3.78
C ILE A 12 3.32 -13.26 -4.45
N GLU A 13 4.64 -13.35 -4.30
CA GLU A 13 5.43 -14.46 -4.83
C GLU A 13 4.97 -15.79 -4.24
N ASN A 14 4.84 -15.86 -2.90
CA ASN A 14 4.30 -17.04 -2.21
C ASN A 14 2.90 -17.39 -2.73
N HIS A 15 2.01 -16.40 -2.85
CA HIS A 15 0.66 -16.62 -3.40
C HIS A 15 0.69 -17.17 -4.83
N LEU A 16 1.58 -16.66 -5.70
CA LEU A 16 1.74 -17.15 -7.07
C LEU A 16 2.27 -18.59 -7.11
N THR A 17 3.17 -18.97 -6.20
CA THR A 17 3.65 -20.35 -6.10
C THR A 17 2.59 -21.33 -5.61
N GLU A 18 1.73 -20.92 -4.67
CA GLU A 18 0.70 -21.78 -4.07
C GLU A 18 -0.56 -21.91 -4.92
N HIS A 19 -0.86 -20.92 -5.78
CA HIS A 19 -2.14 -20.82 -6.49
C HIS A 19 -2.04 -20.88 -8.04
N THR A 20 -0.94 -21.44 -8.55
CA THR A 20 -0.69 -21.91 -9.94
C THR A 20 -0.48 -20.84 -11.02
N ASP A 21 0.41 -21.20 -11.97
CA ASP A 21 0.81 -20.55 -13.23
C ASP A 21 -0.27 -19.63 -13.82
N PRO A 22 -0.15 -18.30 -13.62
CA PRO A 22 -1.13 -17.37 -14.11
C PRO A 22 -1.11 -17.39 -15.64
N LYS A 23 -2.15 -17.98 -16.25
CA LYS A 23 -2.44 -17.69 -17.66
C LYS A 23 -2.42 -16.17 -17.84
N GLN A 24 -1.83 -15.70 -18.94
CA GLN A 24 -1.97 -14.30 -19.33
C GLN A 24 -3.46 -13.93 -19.24
N ASP A 25 -3.76 -12.83 -18.53
CA ASP A 25 -5.09 -12.28 -18.27
C ASP A 25 -5.94 -12.91 -17.13
N ALA A 26 -5.41 -13.88 -16.37
CA ALA A 26 -6.09 -14.37 -15.18
C ALA A 26 -6.09 -13.34 -14.03
N PRO A 27 -7.15 -13.26 -13.19
CA PRO A 27 -7.12 -12.44 -11.98
C PRO A 27 -6.02 -12.91 -11.01
N LEU A 28 -5.18 -11.98 -10.54
CA LEU A 28 -4.13 -12.29 -9.57
C LEU A 28 -4.68 -12.91 -8.27
N PHE A 29 -5.80 -12.38 -7.78
CA PHE A 29 -6.47 -12.90 -6.58
C PHE A 29 -7.83 -13.51 -6.93
N VAL A 30 -7.97 -14.80 -6.63
CA VAL A 30 -9.18 -15.58 -6.85
C VAL A 30 -9.83 -16.01 -5.54
N ASN A 31 -11.12 -16.33 -5.59
CA ASN A 31 -11.85 -16.96 -4.50
C ASN A 31 -11.63 -18.49 -4.52
N ARG A 32 -12.21 -19.21 -3.57
CA ARG A 32 -12.09 -20.69 -3.47
C ARG A 32 -12.67 -21.44 -4.69
N SER A 33 -13.54 -20.81 -5.46
CA SER A 33 -14.12 -21.36 -6.69
C SER A 33 -13.28 -21.02 -7.94
N GLY A 34 -12.21 -20.24 -7.82
CA GLY A 34 -11.36 -19.80 -8.94
C GLY A 34 -11.80 -18.48 -9.61
N ASP A 35 -12.89 -17.85 -9.17
CA ASP A 35 -13.33 -16.57 -9.75
C ASP A 35 -12.60 -15.39 -9.12
N ARG A 36 -12.61 -14.24 -9.80
CA ARG A 36 -12.07 -12.97 -9.29
C ARG A 36 -12.60 -12.66 -7.88
N LEU A 37 -11.67 -12.34 -6.98
CA LEU A 37 -12.02 -11.91 -5.63
C LEU A 37 -12.81 -10.58 -5.66
N THR A 38 -13.96 -10.54 -4.99
CA THR A 38 -14.82 -9.35 -4.94
C THR A 38 -14.45 -8.40 -3.81
N THR A 39 -14.81 -7.12 -3.93
CA THR A 39 -14.65 -6.12 -2.85
C THR A 39 -15.29 -6.57 -1.54
N ARG A 40 -16.48 -7.19 -1.60
CA ARG A 40 -17.17 -7.71 -0.41
C ARG A 40 -16.41 -8.87 0.23
N SER A 41 -15.78 -9.72 -0.57
CA SER A 41 -14.92 -10.81 -0.07
C SER A 41 -13.71 -10.26 0.66
N VAL A 42 -13.03 -9.23 0.11
CA VAL A 42 -11.90 -8.56 0.77
C VAL A 42 -12.33 -7.95 2.10
N GLN A 43 -13.45 -7.22 2.13
CA GLN A 43 -13.97 -6.65 3.38
C GLN A 43 -14.26 -7.72 4.45
N ARG A 44 -14.84 -8.86 4.06
CA ARG A 44 -15.09 -10.00 4.96
C ARG A 44 -13.79 -10.62 5.46
N LEU A 45 -12.78 -10.76 4.59
CA LEU A 45 -11.48 -11.31 4.95
C LEU A 45 -10.77 -10.40 5.97
N CYS A 46 -10.69 -9.09 5.71
CA CYS A 46 -10.11 -8.13 6.66
C CYS A 46 -10.79 -8.22 8.03
N ARG A 47 -12.14 -8.24 8.05
CA ARG A 47 -12.90 -8.34 9.30
C ARG A 47 -12.61 -9.66 10.03
N LYS A 48 -12.59 -10.77 9.29
CA LYS A 48 -12.31 -12.10 9.86
C LYS A 48 -10.92 -12.10 10.52
N MET A 49 -9.90 -11.62 9.81
CA MET A 49 -8.53 -11.55 10.33
C MET A 49 -8.43 -10.65 11.57
N GLY A 50 -9.08 -9.48 11.55
CA GLY A 50 -9.09 -8.58 12.72
C GLY A 50 -9.70 -9.21 13.97
N LEU A 51 -10.77 -9.99 13.81
CA LEU A 51 -11.37 -10.76 14.91
C LEU A 51 -10.47 -11.90 15.39
N GLN A 52 -9.85 -12.64 14.47
CA GLN A 52 -8.95 -13.76 14.80
C GLN A 52 -7.69 -13.29 15.54
N LEU A 53 -7.18 -12.11 15.20
CA LEU A 53 -6.01 -11.51 15.85
C LEU A 53 -6.35 -10.71 17.13
N GLY A 54 -7.64 -10.60 17.49
CA GLY A 54 -8.07 -9.85 18.67
C GLY A 54 -7.96 -8.33 18.57
N ILE A 55 -7.70 -7.78 17.37
CA ILE A 55 -7.53 -6.34 17.11
C ILE A 55 -8.83 -5.64 16.69
N GLY A 56 -9.96 -6.36 16.76
CA GLY A 56 -11.29 -5.82 16.50
C GLY A 56 -11.65 -5.72 15.02
N LYS A 57 -12.48 -4.73 14.68
CA LYS A 57 -13.10 -4.61 13.35
C LYS A 57 -12.14 -3.92 12.37
N VAL A 58 -11.36 -4.73 11.66
CA VAL A 58 -10.51 -4.27 10.56
C VAL A 58 -11.29 -4.22 9.25
N THR A 59 -11.10 -3.16 8.47
CA THR A 59 -11.66 -2.97 7.14
C THR A 59 -10.58 -2.47 6.17
N PRO A 60 -10.78 -2.55 4.84
CA PRO A 60 -9.84 -1.98 3.88
C PRO A 60 -9.56 -0.48 4.11
N HIS A 61 -10.56 0.29 4.54
CA HIS A 61 -10.37 1.70 4.89
C HIS A 61 -9.48 1.88 6.13
N THR A 62 -9.62 1.02 7.14
CA THR A 62 -8.78 1.04 8.34
C THR A 62 -7.32 0.74 7.99
N LEU A 63 -7.08 -0.25 7.13
CA LEU A 63 -5.74 -0.59 6.64
C LEU A 63 -5.14 0.57 5.84
N ARG A 64 -5.91 1.16 4.91
CA ARG A 64 -5.49 2.32 4.12
C ARG A 64 -5.13 3.51 5.01
N HIS A 65 -5.95 3.81 6.00
CA HIS A 65 -5.69 4.91 6.94
C HIS A 65 -4.42 4.65 7.75
N SER A 66 -4.23 3.43 8.26
CA SER A 66 -3.03 3.06 9.02
C SER A 66 -1.77 3.20 8.17
N PHE A 67 -1.81 2.80 6.89
CA PHE A 67 -0.72 3.01 5.95
C PHE A 67 -0.43 4.50 5.72
N ALA A 68 -1.47 5.32 5.49
CA ALA A 68 -1.31 6.76 5.30
C ALA A 68 -0.66 7.43 6.53
N THR A 69 -1.16 7.10 7.72
CA THR A 69 -0.64 7.62 8.99
C THR A 69 0.80 7.18 9.21
N HIS A 70 1.12 5.91 8.96
CA HIS A 70 2.48 5.40 9.10
C HIS A 70 3.48 6.12 8.18
N LEU A 71 3.10 6.39 6.93
CA LEU A 71 3.94 7.17 6.01
C LEU A 71 4.11 8.63 6.46
N LEU A 72 3.02 9.26 6.94
CA LEU A 72 3.08 10.63 7.48
C LEU A 72 4.00 10.71 8.71
N GLU A 73 3.90 9.74 9.64
CA GLU A 73 4.78 9.65 10.82
C GLU A 73 6.24 9.43 10.43
N GLY A 74 6.49 8.69 9.35
CA GLY A 74 7.81 8.53 8.73
C GLY A 74 8.36 9.79 8.04
N GLY A 75 7.53 10.84 7.89
CA GLY A 75 7.90 12.11 7.27
C GLY A 75 7.73 12.13 5.75
N ALA A 76 6.96 11.21 5.17
CA ALA A 76 6.58 11.28 3.76
C ALA A 76 5.64 12.49 3.55
N ASP A 77 5.80 13.19 2.43
CA ASP A 77 4.94 14.31 2.12
C ASP A 77 3.54 13.84 1.71
N LEU A 78 2.55 14.69 1.99
CA LEU A 78 1.16 14.36 1.73
C LEU A 78 0.90 14.03 0.25
N ARG A 79 1.57 14.71 -0.69
CA ARG A 79 1.37 14.53 -2.14
C ARG A 79 1.81 13.15 -2.59
N SER A 80 3.00 12.71 -2.17
CA SER A 80 3.49 11.35 -2.43
C SER A 80 2.55 10.29 -1.86
N ILE A 81 1.98 10.51 -0.67
CA ILE A 81 1.00 9.60 -0.07
C ILE A 81 -0.30 9.56 -0.90
N GLN A 82 -0.76 10.69 -1.45
CA GLN A 82 -1.95 10.70 -2.32
C GLN A 82 -1.73 9.89 -3.59
N GLU A 83 -0.56 10.03 -4.20
CA GLU A 83 -0.19 9.30 -5.42
C GLU A 83 -0.13 7.79 -5.16
N MET A 84 0.39 7.37 -3.99
CA MET A 84 0.46 5.96 -3.59
C MET A 84 -0.91 5.37 -3.24
N LEU A 85 -1.81 6.14 -2.63
CA LEU A 85 -3.14 5.67 -2.21
C LEU A 85 -4.21 5.79 -3.29
N GLY A 86 -3.91 6.49 -4.37
CA GLY A 86 -4.86 6.86 -5.42
C GLY A 86 -5.76 8.04 -5.03
N HIS A 87 -6.26 8.75 -6.04
CA HIS A 87 -7.01 10.02 -5.90
C HIS A 87 -8.30 9.95 -5.08
N GLU A 88 -8.80 8.75 -4.75
CA GLU A 88 -10.16 8.58 -4.21
C GLU A 88 -10.24 8.75 -2.67
N SER A 89 -9.13 8.60 -1.94
CA SER A 89 -9.19 8.46 -0.48
C SER A 89 -8.97 9.74 0.34
N LEU A 90 -8.61 10.86 -0.29
CA LEU A 90 -8.34 12.12 0.43
C LEU A 90 -9.54 13.05 0.55
N LYS A 91 -10.74 12.55 0.26
CA LYS A 91 -11.98 13.31 0.47
C LYS A 91 -12.41 13.42 1.94
N THR A 92 -11.51 13.21 2.89
CA THR A 92 -11.76 13.54 4.29
C THR A 92 -10.51 14.09 4.96
N THR A 93 -10.56 15.41 5.14
CA THR A 93 -9.72 16.24 6.03
C THR A 93 -8.46 16.86 5.39
N GLN A 94 -8.65 18.04 4.81
CA GLN A 94 -7.63 19.06 4.51
C GLN A 94 -7.01 19.62 5.81
N LYS A 95 -6.42 18.78 6.66
CA LYS A 95 -5.82 19.24 7.93
C LYS A 95 -4.48 18.59 8.27
N TYR A 96 -3.63 18.44 7.27
CA TYR A 96 -2.21 18.10 7.45
C TYR A 96 -1.33 19.01 6.60
N THR A 97 -1.58 20.32 6.71
CA THR A 97 -0.64 21.33 6.25
C THR A 97 0.22 21.72 7.44
N HIS A 98 1.32 21.00 7.59
CA HIS A 98 2.62 21.42 8.13
C HIS A 98 3.35 20.16 8.56
N VAL A 99 4.67 20.18 8.45
CA VAL A 99 5.62 19.12 8.78
C VAL A 99 5.85 18.18 7.58
N THR A 100 7.01 18.09 6.91
CA THR A 100 8.29 18.81 6.97
C THR A 100 9.01 18.58 5.63
N PHE A 101 9.29 19.64 4.88
CA PHE A 101 10.00 19.61 3.59
C PHE A 101 11.49 19.22 3.70
N ARG A 102 11.99 18.87 4.90
CA ARG A 102 13.43 18.74 5.17
C ARG A 102 13.99 17.32 5.00
N ARG A 103 13.18 16.27 5.17
CA ARG A 103 13.67 14.86 5.08
C ARG A 103 13.57 14.25 3.68
N LEU A 104 12.65 14.71 2.85
CA LEU A 104 12.51 14.24 1.46
C LEU A 104 13.68 14.67 0.58
N GLN A 105 14.25 15.85 0.84
CA GLN A 105 15.46 16.29 0.14
C GLN A 105 16.68 15.44 0.49
N GLU A 106 16.79 14.97 1.74
CA GLU A 106 17.90 14.11 2.18
C GLU A 106 17.78 12.69 1.62
N ALA A 107 16.57 12.10 1.62
CA ALA A 107 16.35 10.76 1.06
C ALA A 107 16.43 10.72 -0.47
N TYR A 108 15.95 11.75 -1.16
CA TYR A 108 16.08 11.89 -2.61
C TYR A 108 17.55 12.07 -3.04
N ASN A 109 18.32 12.89 -2.32
CA ASN A 109 19.75 13.07 -2.59
C ASN A 109 20.59 11.84 -2.24
N ALA A 110 20.19 11.02 -1.27
CA ALA A 110 20.91 9.81 -0.87
C ALA A 110 20.68 8.61 -1.81
N SER A 111 19.63 8.62 -2.63
CA SER A 111 19.21 7.48 -3.46
C SER A 111 19.43 7.66 -4.97
N HIS A 112 19.90 8.83 -5.42
CA HIS A 112 20.17 9.10 -6.84
C HIS A 112 21.67 9.07 -7.17
N PRO A 113 22.16 8.11 -7.98
CA PRO A 113 23.57 7.98 -8.37
C PRO A 113 24.00 8.92 -9.53
N LEU A 114 23.44 10.13 -9.60
CA LEU A 114 23.79 11.14 -10.63
C LEU A 114 24.14 12.54 -10.06
N ALA A 115 24.38 12.66 -8.75
CA ALA A 115 24.96 13.89 -8.17
C ALA A 115 26.51 13.91 -8.21
N ARG A 116 27.08 13.23 -9.20
CA ARG A 116 28.50 13.26 -9.55
C ARG A 116 28.61 13.26 -11.07
N ASP A 117 28.47 14.45 -11.67
CA ASP A 117 29.26 14.81 -12.83
C ASP A 117 29.24 16.34 -13.02
N ASP A 118 30.38 16.93 -12.67
CA ASP A 118 31.13 17.99 -13.36
C ASP A 118 30.39 19.14 -14.07
N SER A 119 30.54 20.36 -13.51
CA SER A 119 31.37 21.45 -14.08
C SER A 119 31.34 22.69 -13.18
#